data_AF-A0A7S4DGV9-F1
#
_entry.id   AF-A0A7S4DGV9-F1
#
_cell.length_a   1.000
_cell.length_b   1.000
_cell.length_c   1.000
_cell.angle_alpha   90.00
_cell.angle_beta   90.00
_cell.angle_gamma   90.00
#
_symmetry.space_group_name_H-M   'P 1'
#
loop_
_entity.id
_entity.type
_entity.pdbx_description
1 polymer ?
#
loop_
_entity_poly.entity_id
_entity_poly.type
_entity_poly.pdbx_seq_one_letter_code
_entity_poly.pdbx_strand_id
1 'polypeptide(L)'
;MHNLLSLLSAALLLVNFRAVVADEGHGGEPGHEHGHDGDHAFEWAASFDLMANQPYVWQAQKTGCPVENQSYADPSMMFVMVPLDNSTAEGLEAAEETAEELFEGDLIVVSPGFQSIMPGVGIQLTFDDEVSTSMFPFNVTKSGAYGIFLEHDPSEFEFDEHYLVSDGEDVEAVALLFEEEDGHSHGHTTECVELTDRPDCSCLTADMGEMNCENTTKVEEAYQYLVSNKCNEGCNCYDEGCAMNFYFLDMHHKGCDEDALPLEVEEGFHDFEGSCQRCYQQPYMNPALDACDPIDCKDRDSIEANITYLSTPLNDCITTGCAAGDCQEAWRTMIAYHDSCCDSDLPETIEETFHDFEISCVSGCNVESPEGYEVDCTAPKNMM
;
A
#
# COMPACT_ATOMS: atom_id res chain seq x y z
N MET A 1 -50.14 54.34 31.22
CA MET A 1 -49.94 53.05 30.53
C MET A 1 -48.43 52.90 30.38
N HIS A 2 -47.76 52.38 31.41
CA HIS A 2 -47.10 51.07 31.44
C HIS A 2 -46.15 50.88 30.22
N ASN A 3 -44.87 51.24 30.32
CA ASN A 3 -43.71 50.46 30.79
C ASN A 3 -43.55 49.12 30.06
N LEU A 4 -42.41 48.93 29.37
CA LEU A 4 -41.48 47.82 29.58
C LEU A 4 -40.31 47.90 28.57
N LEU A 5 -39.16 48.37 29.05
CA LEU A 5 -37.85 47.93 28.56
C LEU A 5 -37.65 46.49 29.05
N SER A 6 -37.25 45.59 28.16
CA SER A 6 -36.74 44.27 28.52
C SER A 6 -35.27 44.20 28.11
N LEU A 7 -34.41 44.20 29.12
CA LEU A 7 -33.03 43.75 29.04
C LEU A 7 -33.02 42.24 28.81
N LEU A 8 -32.24 41.77 27.83
CA LEU A 8 -31.78 40.38 27.80
C LEU A 8 -30.27 40.40 28.03
N SER A 9 -29.87 39.82 29.17
CA SER A 9 -28.50 39.51 29.53
C SER A 9 -27.94 38.44 28.57
N ALA A 10 -26.81 38.73 27.93
CA ALA A 10 -25.92 37.71 27.40
C ALA A 10 -25.01 37.25 28.53
N ALA A 11 -25.12 35.98 28.93
CA ALA A 11 -24.21 35.34 29.86
C ALA A 11 -22.89 35.04 29.12
N LEU A 12 -21.84 35.76 29.49
CA LEU A 12 -20.47 35.52 29.06
C LEU A 12 -19.89 34.43 29.96
N LEU A 13 -19.75 33.19 29.47
CA LEU A 13 -18.97 32.16 30.16
C LEU A 13 -17.48 32.49 29.99
N LEU A 14 -16.90 33.12 31.01
CA LEU A 14 -15.46 33.24 31.19
C LEU A 14 -14.96 31.94 31.84
N VAL A 15 -14.35 31.05 31.07
CA VAL A 15 -13.52 29.98 31.62
C VAL A 15 -12.19 30.61 32.05
N ASN A 16 -11.95 30.63 33.36
CA ASN A 16 -10.69 31.10 33.94
C ASN A 16 -9.62 30.01 33.76
N PHE A 17 -8.71 30.19 32.81
CA PHE A 17 -7.41 29.50 32.87
C PHE A 17 -6.56 30.17 33.96
N ARG A 18 -6.36 29.47 35.08
CA ARG A 18 -5.30 29.80 36.03
C ARG A 18 -4.03 29.08 35.59
N ALA A 19 -3.06 29.86 35.10
CA ALA A 19 -1.68 29.44 35.02
C ALA A 19 -1.18 29.13 36.44
N VAL A 20 -0.80 27.87 36.69
CA VAL A 20 0.03 27.50 37.83
C VAL A 20 1.47 27.62 37.37
N VAL A 21 2.16 28.64 37.86
CA VAL A 21 3.61 28.72 37.80
C VAL A 21 4.14 28.00 39.04
N ALA A 22 4.90 26.93 38.85
CA ALA A 22 5.78 26.38 39.87
C ALA A 22 7.21 26.40 39.31
N ASP A 23 8.06 27.14 40.02
CA ASP A 23 9.49 27.33 39.77
C ASP A 23 10.31 26.33 40.60
N GLU A 24 11.56 26.14 40.18
CA GLU A 24 12.48 25.01 40.21
C GLU A 24 12.84 24.30 41.54
N GLY A 25 13.19 23.01 41.40
CA GLY A 25 13.94 22.24 42.40
C GLY A 25 14.50 20.92 41.84
N HIS A 26 15.77 20.94 41.43
CA HIS A 26 16.56 19.83 40.86
C HIS A 26 16.54 18.48 41.61
N GLY A 27 16.54 17.38 40.84
CA GLY A 27 16.93 16.06 41.34
C GLY A 27 16.85 14.92 40.32
N GLY A 28 17.86 14.78 39.47
CA GLY A 28 18.38 13.52 38.89
C GLY A 28 17.40 12.61 38.13
N GLU A 29 17.43 12.68 36.80
CA GLU A 29 16.81 11.68 35.92
C GLU A 29 17.71 10.45 35.76
N PRO A 30 17.23 9.24 36.07
CA PRO A 30 17.58 8.07 35.28
C PRO A 30 16.62 8.02 34.08
N GLY A 31 17.19 7.93 32.87
CA GLY A 31 16.42 7.75 31.64
C GLY A 31 15.45 6.59 31.78
N HIS A 32 14.18 6.88 31.54
CA HIS A 32 13.18 5.87 31.27
C HIS A 32 13.15 5.66 29.77
N GLU A 33 13.91 4.66 29.32
CA GLU A 33 13.65 3.95 28.08
C GLU A 33 12.22 3.38 28.20
N HIS A 34 11.27 3.99 27.49
CA HIS A 34 9.98 3.39 27.25
C HIS A 34 10.15 2.48 26.03
N GLY A 35 10.35 1.19 26.29
CA GLY A 35 10.10 0.18 25.27
C GLY A 35 8.59 0.13 25.03
N HIS A 36 8.19 0.55 23.83
CA HIS A 36 6.84 0.41 23.32
C HIS A 36 6.77 -0.98 22.67
N ASP A 37 6.35 -1.97 23.45
CA ASP A 37 5.88 -3.26 22.94
C ASP A 37 4.35 -3.28 23.13
N GLY A 38 3.60 -3.07 22.05
CA GLY A 38 2.32 -3.72 21.79
C GLY A 38 1.02 -2.91 21.99
N ASP A 39 0.31 -2.74 20.87
CA ASP A 39 -1.12 -2.40 20.71
C ASP A 39 -1.48 -0.91 20.92
N HIS A 40 -1.11 -0.06 19.96
CA HIS A 40 -1.61 1.32 19.86
C HIS A 40 -3.10 1.33 19.46
N ALA A 41 -3.82 2.39 19.84
CA ALA A 41 -5.25 2.53 19.52
C ALA A 41 -5.54 2.93 18.05
N PHE A 42 -4.49 3.07 17.24
CA PHE A 42 -4.52 3.49 15.84
C PHE A 42 -3.52 2.62 15.06
N GLU A 43 -3.85 2.30 13.81
CA GLU A 43 -2.97 1.53 12.90
C GLU A 43 -2.02 2.45 12.12
N TRP A 44 -2.44 3.72 11.92
CA TRP A 44 -1.75 4.65 11.04
C TRP A 44 -1.64 6.06 11.61
N ALA A 45 -0.49 6.71 11.41
CA ALA A 45 -0.30 8.12 11.72
C ALA A 45 0.55 8.86 10.68
N ALA A 46 0.18 10.11 10.39
CA ALA A 46 0.97 10.98 9.52
C ALA A 46 0.91 12.45 9.90
N SER A 47 1.96 13.19 9.55
CA SER A 47 2.05 14.63 9.79
C SER A 47 1.87 15.45 8.52
N PHE A 48 1.26 16.62 8.66
CA PHE A 48 0.93 17.52 7.56
C PHE A 48 1.21 18.97 7.94
N ASP A 49 1.73 19.74 6.97
CA ASP A 49 1.85 21.20 7.07
C ASP A 49 0.57 21.88 6.57
N LEU A 50 -0.43 22.00 7.45
CA LEU A 50 -1.73 22.57 7.09
C LEU A 50 -1.76 24.10 7.23
N MET A 51 -2.50 24.74 6.33
CA MET A 51 -2.59 26.18 6.21
C MET A 51 -3.96 26.71 6.67
N ALA A 52 -3.95 27.79 7.46
CA ALA A 52 -5.16 28.38 7.99
C ALA A 52 -6.14 28.80 6.88
N ASN A 53 -7.40 28.39 7.03
CA ASN A 53 -8.50 28.70 6.11
C ASN A 53 -8.36 28.14 4.69
N GLN A 54 -7.49 27.15 4.46
CA GLN A 54 -7.57 26.33 3.26
C GLN A 54 -8.74 25.33 3.38
N PRO A 55 -9.41 25.00 2.26
CA PRO A 55 -10.50 24.03 2.22
C PRO A 55 -9.94 22.62 2.08
N TYR A 56 -9.73 21.94 3.20
CA TYR A 56 -9.34 20.53 3.18
C TYR A 56 -10.58 19.63 3.15
N VAL A 57 -10.44 18.49 2.50
CA VAL A 57 -11.44 17.42 2.52
C VAL A 57 -10.70 16.14 2.86
N TRP A 58 -11.08 15.53 3.97
CA TRP A 58 -10.80 14.11 4.19
C TRP A 58 -11.85 13.30 3.44
N GLN A 59 -11.44 12.30 2.68
CA GLN A 59 -12.36 11.47 1.92
C GLN A 59 -12.04 9.98 2.08
N ALA A 60 -13.09 9.18 1.95
CA ALA A 60 -13.02 7.73 1.91
C ALA A 60 -13.86 7.28 0.72
N GLN A 61 -13.33 6.37 -0.09
CA GLN A 61 -13.97 5.77 -1.25
C GLN A 61 -14.34 4.32 -0.94
N LYS A 62 -15.38 3.82 -1.61
CA LYS A 62 -15.58 2.38 -1.71
C LYS A 62 -14.46 1.80 -2.59
N THR A 63 -13.88 0.70 -2.15
CA THR A 63 -12.79 0.02 -2.85
C THR A 63 -13.25 -1.35 -3.35
N GLY A 64 -12.39 -2.00 -4.12
CA GLY A 64 -12.67 -3.28 -4.76
C GLY A 64 -13.14 -3.17 -6.21
N CYS A 65 -13.03 -4.30 -6.90
CA CYS A 65 -13.47 -4.46 -8.28
C CYS A 65 -14.14 -5.85 -8.45
N PRO A 66 -15.01 -6.01 -9.47
CA PRO A 66 -15.50 -4.98 -10.38
C PRO A 66 -16.35 -3.91 -9.66
N VAL A 67 -16.53 -2.73 -10.27
CA VAL A 67 -17.14 -1.54 -9.63
C VAL A 67 -18.50 -1.84 -8.97
N GLU A 68 -19.29 -2.74 -9.54
CA GLU A 68 -20.59 -3.15 -8.97
C GLU A 68 -20.50 -3.85 -7.60
N ASN A 69 -19.33 -4.36 -7.23
CA ASN A 69 -19.07 -5.04 -5.97
C ASN A 69 -18.35 -4.15 -4.95
N GLN A 70 -18.12 -2.87 -5.27
CA GLN A 70 -17.42 -1.95 -4.37
C GLN A 70 -18.13 -1.77 -3.03
N SER A 71 -17.33 -1.74 -1.96
CA SER A 71 -17.76 -1.45 -0.59
C SER A 71 -16.70 -0.65 0.15
N TYR A 72 -17.08 0.04 1.23
CA TYR A 72 -16.09 0.55 2.18
C TYR A 72 -15.44 -0.62 2.92
N ALA A 73 -14.13 -0.53 3.22
CA ALA A 73 -13.41 -1.56 3.97
C ALA A 73 -14.02 -1.80 5.37
N ASP A 74 -14.35 -0.71 6.06
CA ASP A 74 -15.21 -0.68 7.26
C ASP A 74 -16.33 0.37 7.08
N PRO A 75 -17.54 0.23 7.67
CA PRO A 75 -18.57 1.28 7.68
C PRO A 75 -18.17 2.59 8.41
N SER A 76 -17.10 2.59 9.21
CA SER A 76 -16.64 3.75 9.98
C SER A 76 -15.13 3.71 10.21
N MET A 77 -14.56 4.84 10.65
CA MET A 77 -13.16 4.90 11.07
C MET A 77 -13.00 5.94 12.18
N MET A 78 -12.31 5.61 13.26
CA MET A 78 -11.92 6.62 14.24
C MET A 78 -10.80 7.51 13.70
N PHE A 79 -10.86 8.79 14.04
CA PHE A 79 -10.01 9.84 13.51
C PHE A 79 -9.64 10.81 14.63
N VAL A 80 -8.35 11.10 14.76
CA VAL A 80 -7.83 12.15 15.64
C VAL A 80 -6.90 13.05 14.85
N MET A 81 -7.05 14.37 14.99
CA MET A 81 -6.06 15.34 14.52
C MET A 81 -5.54 16.15 15.70
N VAL A 82 -4.23 16.29 15.85
CA VAL A 82 -3.59 17.06 16.93
C VAL A 82 -2.58 18.05 16.38
N PRO A 83 -2.47 19.27 16.92
CA PRO A 83 -1.38 20.18 16.56
C PRO A 83 -0.03 19.63 17.03
N LEU A 84 1.00 19.72 16.18
CA LEU A 84 2.38 19.32 16.50
C LEU A 84 3.29 20.54 16.63
N ASP A 85 4.45 20.33 17.25
CA ASP A 85 5.53 21.31 17.27
C ASP A 85 6.28 21.39 15.93
N ASN A 86 6.37 20.26 15.21
CA ASN A 86 6.96 20.12 13.88
C ASN A 86 6.35 18.89 13.17
N SER A 87 6.54 18.78 11.86
CA SER A 87 5.98 17.70 11.02
C SER A 87 7.01 16.57 10.78
N THR A 88 7.81 16.20 11.79
CA THR A 88 8.75 15.07 11.68
C THR A 88 8.19 13.81 12.34
N ALA A 89 8.82 12.66 12.09
CA ALA A 89 8.50 11.41 12.76
C ALA A 89 8.57 11.56 14.29
N GLU A 90 9.61 12.20 14.82
CA GLU A 90 9.73 12.46 16.27
C GLU A 90 8.61 13.36 16.80
N GLY A 91 8.09 14.26 15.95
CA GLY A 91 6.93 15.10 16.27
C GLY A 91 5.63 14.29 16.36
N LEU A 92 5.47 13.27 15.51
CA LEU A 92 4.35 12.33 15.56
C LEU A 92 4.44 11.39 16.77
N GLU A 93 5.61 10.78 17.00
CA GLU A 93 5.87 9.91 18.16
C GLU A 93 5.53 10.63 19.48
N ALA A 94 5.94 11.89 19.60
CA ALA A 94 5.65 12.70 20.79
C ALA A 94 4.16 12.98 21.01
N ALA A 95 3.30 12.76 20.01
CA ALA A 95 1.87 13.00 20.05
C ALA A 95 1.02 11.74 20.22
N GLU A 96 1.61 10.54 20.16
CA GLU A 96 0.90 9.25 20.27
C GLU A 96 0.10 9.12 21.56
N GLU A 97 0.71 9.40 22.73
CA GLU A 97 0.01 9.34 24.03
C GLU A 97 -1.21 10.28 24.04
N THR A 98 -1.10 11.45 23.41
CA THR A 98 -2.25 12.38 23.29
C THR A 98 -3.31 11.84 22.34
N ALA A 99 -2.92 11.18 21.26
CA ALA A 99 -3.85 10.57 20.33
C ALA A 99 -4.61 9.42 20.99
N GLU A 100 -3.92 8.49 21.66
CA GLU A 100 -4.52 7.37 22.39
C GLU A 100 -5.56 7.82 23.40
N GLU A 101 -5.25 8.83 24.23
CA GLU A 101 -6.21 9.39 25.18
C GLU A 101 -7.48 9.94 24.49
N LEU A 102 -7.37 10.43 23.25
CA LEU A 102 -8.50 10.92 22.46
C LEU A 102 -9.30 9.79 21.81
N PHE A 103 -8.65 8.70 21.38
CA PHE A 103 -9.31 7.48 20.87
C PHE A 103 -10.10 6.77 21.97
N GLU A 104 -9.55 6.65 23.18
CA GLU A 104 -10.22 6.03 24.34
C GLU A 104 -11.36 6.89 24.91
N GLY A 105 -11.41 8.17 24.52
CA GLY A 105 -12.35 9.16 25.01
C GLY A 105 -13.77 9.06 24.41
N ASP A 106 -14.58 10.08 24.69
CA ASP A 106 -15.90 10.20 24.07
C ASP A 106 -15.76 10.69 22.61
N LEU A 107 -16.03 9.81 21.65
CA LEU A 107 -15.95 10.12 20.22
C LEU A 107 -17.14 10.94 19.72
N ILE A 108 -16.87 11.95 18.91
CA ILE A 108 -17.89 12.72 18.19
C ILE A 108 -18.18 12.02 16.86
N VAL A 109 -19.42 11.55 16.67
CA VAL A 109 -19.84 10.96 15.39
C VAL A 109 -20.01 12.06 14.33
N VAL A 110 -19.33 11.90 13.20
CA VAL A 110 -19.39 12.81 12.05
C VAL A 110 -19.83 12.04 10.82
N SER A 111 -20.81 12.59 10.08
CA SER A 111 -21.31 12.01 8.83
C SER A 111 -20.94 12.90 7.63
N PRO A 112 -20.98 12.38 6.39
CA PRO A 112 -20.49 13.10 5.22
C PRO A 112 -21.22 14.42 5.00
N GLY A 113 -20.49 15.43 4.55
CA GLY A 113 -21.02 16.79 4.34
C GLY A 113 -21.35 17.59 5.61
N PHE A 114 -21.18 17.03 6.80
CA PHE A 114 -21.25 17.78 8.07
C PHE A 114 -19.91 18.45 8.38
N GLN A 115 -19.93 19.68 8.90
CA GLN A 115 -18.72 20.52 8.96
C GLN A 115 -17.86 20.30 10.21
N SER A 116 -16.56 20.13 9.92
CA SER A 116 -15.37 20.32 10.76
C SER A 116 -14.92 19.12 11.59
N ILE A 117 -13.96 18.38 11.04
CA ILE A 117 -12.91 17.74 11.82
C ILE A 117 -12.21 18.84 12.64
N MET A 118 -12.16 18.70 13.97
CA MET A 118 -11.57 19.70 14.86
C MET A 118 -10.30 19.13 15.48
N PRO A 119 -9.19 19.88 15.52
CA PRO A 119 -8.00 19.44 16.23
C PRO A 119 -8.27 19.25 17.74
N GLY A 120 -7.72 18.20 18.33
CA GLY A 120 -7.73 17.91 19.77
C GLY A 120 -9.02 17.27 20.29
N VAL A 121 -9.79 16.60 19.42
CA VAL A 121 -10.95 15.77 19.80
C VAL A 121 -10.91 14.45 19.03
N GLY A 122 -11.41 13.38 19.67
CA GLY A 122 -11.66 12.09 19.00
C GLY A 122 -12.96 12.13 18.21
N ILE A 123 -12.91 11.61 16.99
CA ILE A 123 -14.02 11.59 16.03
C ILE A 123 -14.23 10.17 15.53
N GLN A 124 -15.49 9.79 15.31
CA GLN A 124 -15.84 8.61 14.52
C GLN A 124 -16.43 9.09 13.20
N LEU A 125 -15.70 8.90 12.11
CA LEU A 125 -16.20 9.11 10.76
C LEU A 125 -17.16 7.96 10.43
N THR A 126 -18.35 8.30 9.95
CA THR A 126 -19.35 7.32 9.47
C THR A 126 -19.48 7.48 7.97
N PHE A 127 -19.29 6.40 7.21
CA PHE A 127 -19.37 6.47 5.76
C PHE A 127 -20.81 6.29 5.28
N ASP A 128 -21.14 6.95 4.17
CA ASP A 128 -22.45 6.86 3.52
C ASP A 128 -22.40 5.79 2.41
N ASP A 129 -22.96 4.62 2.72
CA ASP A 129 -23.00 3.46 1.82
C ASP A 129 -23.85 3.70 0.54
N GLU A 130 -24.62 4.80 0.47
CA GLU A 130 -25.38 5.18 -0.73
C GLU A 130 -24.52 5.94 -1.77
N VAL A 131 -23.29 6.33 -1.42
CA VAL A 131 -22.35 7.02 -2.31
C VAL A 131 -21.01 6.29 -2.40
N SER A 132 -20.33 6.42 -3.54
CA SER A 132 -18.99 5.84 -3.76
C SER A 132 -17.90 6.54 -2.98
N THR A 133 -18.13 7.79 -2.56
CA THR A 133 -17.14 8.61 -1.85
C THR A 133 -17.82 9.42 -0.75
N SER A 134 -17.39 9.18 0.48
CA SER A 134 -17.77 9.96 1.66
C SER A 134 -16.77 11.08 1.88
N MET A 135 -17.26 12.32 1.94
CA MET A 135 -16.41 13.52 2.07
C MET A 135 -16.67 14.25 3.39
N PHE A 136 -15.58 14.63 4.06
CA PHE A 136 -15.55 15.30 5.35
C PHE A 136 -14.75 16.61 5.26
N PRO A 137 -15.39 17.73 4.87
CA PRO A 137 -14.72 19.01 4.76
C PRO A 137 -14.29 19.55 6.13
N PHE A 138 -13.06 20.06 6.21
CA PHE A 138 -12.52 20.69 7.41
C PHE A 138 -11.54 21.82 7.09
N ASN A 139 -11.39 22.73 8.04
CA ASN A 139 -10.44 23.84 7.96
C ASN A 139 -9.69 23.94 9.28
N VAL A 140 -8.39 24.18 9.21
CA VAL A 140 -7.60 24.60 10.37
C VAL A 140 -7.66 26.12 10.55
N THR A 141 -7.72 26.57 11.80
CA THR A 141 -7.77 28.02 12.12
C THR A 141 -6.37 28.65 12.25
N LYS A 142 -5.34 27.83 12.44
CA LYS A 142 -3.94 28.22 12.60
C LYS A 142 -3.09 27.39 11.64
N SER A 143 -2.23 28.03 10.85
CA SER A 143 -1.23 27.30 10.06
C SER A 143 -0.20 26.64 10.98
N GLY A 144 0.24 25.44 10.64
CA GLY A 144 1.28 24.73 11.39
C GLY A 144 1.28 23.24 11.07
N ALA A 145 2.12 22.52 11.82
CA ALA A 145 2.20 21.07 11.79
C ALA A 145 0.98 20.47 12.52
N TYR A 146 0.39 19.43 11.91
CA TYR A 146 -0.69 18.64 12.49
C TYR A 146 -0.39 17.16 12.26
N GLY A 147 -0.63 16.34 13.28
CA GLY A 147 -0.63 14.89 13.20
C GLY A 147 -2.06 14.41 13.03
N ILE A 148 -2.28 13.48 12.12
CA ILE A 148 -3.53 12.74 11.94
C ILE A 148 -3.25 11.28 12.30
N PHE A 149 -4.10 10.70 13.13
CA PHE A 149 -4.03 9.34 13.63
C PHE A 149 -5.36 8.66 13.34
N LEU A 150 -5.33 7.41 12.87
CA LEU A 150 -6.49 6.69 12.34
C LEU A 150 -6.59 5.27 12.86
N GLU A 151 -7.83 4.82 13.09
CA GLU A 151 -8.12 3.42 13.42
C GLU A 151 -7.60 2.46 12.35
N HIS A 152 -7.71 2.85 11.08
CA HIS A 152 -7.31 2.05 9.91
C HIS A 152 -6.31 2.80 9.03
N ASP A 153 -5.54 2.07 8.24
CA ASP A 153 -4.75 2.68 7.16
C ASP A 153 -5.70 3.35 6.13
N PRO A 154 -5.51 4.65 5.83
CA PRO A 154 -6.44 5.37 4.97
C PRO A 154 -6.41 4.90 3.51
N SER A 155 -5.35 4.21 3.07
CA SER A 155 -5.24 3.65 1.72
C SER A 155 -6.25 2.52 1.46
N GLU A 156 -6.77 1.86 2.51
CA GLU A 156 -7.86 0.88 2.39
C GLU A 156 -9.16 1.50 1.86
N PHE A 157 -9.25 2.84 1.93
CA PHE A 157 -10.38 3.64 1.52
C PHE A 157 -10.05 4.51 0.30
N GLU A 158 -9.02 4.19 -0.48
CA GLU A 158 -8.68 4.86 -1.74
C GLU A 158 -8.95 3.92 -2.92
N PHE A 159 -9.67 4.43 -3.93
CA PHE A 159 -9.91 3.72 -5.19
C PHE A 159 -9.20 4.39 -6.35
N ASP A 160 -9.42 5.70 -6.53
CA ASP A 160 -8.82 6.49 -7.62
C ASP A 160 -8.49 7.94 -7.21
N GLU A 161 -8.74 8.32 -5.96
CA GLU A 161 -8.44 9.65 -5.43
C GLU A 161 -7.83 9.56 -4.02
N HIS A 162 -6.91 10.47 -3.69
CA HIS A 162 -6.21 10.47 -2.40
C HIS A 162 -7.14 10.81 -1.21
N TYR A 163 -6.85 10.28 -0.02
CA TYR A 163 -7.64 10.43 1.20
C TYR A 163 -7.68 11.86 1.71
N LEU A 164 -6.65 12.68 1.43
CA LEU A 164 -6.59 14.09 1.82
C LEU A 164 -6.33 14.98 0.62
N VAL A 165 -7.32 15.83 0.32
CA VAL A 165 -7.25 16.77 -0.80
C VAL A 165 -7.55 18.19 -0.36
N SER A 166 -7.02 19.16 -1.11
CA SER A 166 -7.32 20.58 -0.97
C SER A 166 -7.50 21.20 -2.35
N ASP A 167 -8.66 21.81 -2.60
CA ASP A 167 -9.03 22.36 -3.92
C ASP A 167 -8.89 21.35 -5.09
N GLY A 168 -9.02 20.05 -4.80
CA GLY A 168 -8.93 18.96 -5.78
C GLY A 168 -7.50 18.50 -6.10
N GLU A 169 -6.52 18.94 -5.32
CA GLU A 169 -5.12 18.47 -5.41
C GLU A 169 -4.78 17.68 -4.14
N ASP A 170 -3.95 16.65 -4.29
CA ASP A 170 -3.48 15.79 -3.20
C ASP A 170 -2.64 16.58 -2.19
N VAL A 171 -2.80 16.26 -0.91
CA VAL A 171 -2.04 16.84 0.19
C VAL A 171 -1.20 15.73 0.83
N GLU A 172 0.05 15.66 0.41
CA GLU A 172 1.01 14.66 0.87
C GLU A 172 1.39 14.80 2.34
N ALA A 173 1.64 13.66 2.99
CA ALA A 173 2.22 13.60 4.31
C ALA A 173 3.70 14.06 4.29
N VAL A 174 4.16 14.65 5.40
CA VAL A 174 5.56 15.03 5.61
C VAL A 174 6.36 13.90 6.28
N ALA A 175 5.72 13.17 7.19
CA ALA A 175 6.25 11.97 7.85
C ALA A 175 5.09 11.00 8.13
N LEU A 176 5.40 9.70 8.13
CA LEU A 176 4.48 8.58 8.35
C LEU A 176 5.02 7.69 9.47
N LEU A 177 4.12 7.13 10.28
CA LEU A 177 4.38 6.04 11.21
C LEU A 177 3.34 4.95 10.93
N PHE A 178 3.80 3.71 10.85
CA PHE A 178 2.97 2.53 10.73
C PHE A 178 3.22 1.68 11.97
N GLU A 179 2.17 1.35 12.70
CA GLU A 179 2.28 0.39 13.80
C GLU A 179 2.12 -0.99 13.18
N GLU A 180 3.14 -1.84 13.32
CA GLU A 180 3.21 -3.11 12.62
C GLU A 180 2.08 -4.07 13.04
N GLU A 181 1.02 -4.11 12.25
CA GLU A 181 0.34 -5.35 11.90
C GLU A 181 0.22 -5.43 10.37
N ASP A 182 0.82 -6.49 9.81
CA ASP A 182 0.70 -7.03 8.46
C ASP A 182 0.68 -6.04 7.27
N GLY A 183 1.78 -6.07 6.50
CA GLY A 183 1.87 -5.36 5.23
C GLY A 183 0.73 -5.72 4.28
N HIS A 184 -0.16 -4.75 4.02
CA HIS A 184 -1.29 -4.93 3.12
C HIS A 184 -1.31 -3.80 2.09
N SER A 185 -0.76 -4.14 0.91
CA SER A 185 -0.94 -3.34 -0.30
C SER A 185 -2.41 -3.37 -0.73
N HIS A 186 -2.96 -2.16 -0.88
CA HIS A 186 -4.05 -1.74 -1.78
C HIS A 186 -5.14 -2.78 -2.12
N GLY A 187 -6.26 -2.74 -1.38
CA GLY A 187 -7.61 -2.58 -1.96
C GLY A 187 -8.15 -3.57 -2.99
N HIS A 188 -7.51 -4.72 -3.23
CA HIS A 188 -7.99 -5.76 -4.14
C HIS A 188 -7.90 -7.13 -3.48
N THR A 189 -8.83 -8.02 -3.82
CA THR A 189 -8.98 -9.33 -3.19
C THR A 189 -7.74 -10.21 -3.39
N THR A 190 -6.75 -10.06 -2.54
CA THR A 190 -5.64 -10.99 -2.40
C THR A 190 -5.36 -11.20 -0.92
N GLU A 191 -6.27 -11.91 -0.25
CA GLU A 191 -5.75 -13.02 0.57
C GLU A 191 -4.71 -13.74 -0.30
N CYS A 192 -3.61 -14.22 0.28
CA CYS A 192 -2.71 -15.16 -0.37
C CYS A 192 -3.49 -16.44 -0.73
N VAL A 193 -4.38 -16.36 -1.71
CA VAL A 193 -4.89 -17.49 -2.45
C VAL A 193 -3.64 -17.97 -3.13
N GLU A 194 -3.13 -19.10 -2.64
CA GLU A 194 -2.05 -19.86 -3.26
C GLU A 194 -2.17 -19.67 -4.78
N LEU A 195 -1.16 -19.08 -5.42
CA LEU A 195 -1.24 -18.77 -6.87
C LEU A 195 -1.71 -19.99 -7.68
N THR A 196 -1.44 -21.18 -7.15
CA THR A 196 -1.80 -22.52 -7.64
C THR A 196 -3.31 -22.81 -7.69
N ASP A 197 -4.12 -22.08 -6.94
CA ASP A 197 -5.59 -22.17 -6.97
C ASP A 197 -6.21 -21.27 -8.07
N ARG A 198 -5.39 -20.42 -8.70
CA ARG A 198 -5.83 -19.58 -9.83
C ARG A 198 -5.87 -20.41 -11.14
N PRO A 199 -6.71 -20.03 -12.12
CA PRO A 199 -6.74 -20.71 -13.41
C PRO A 199 -5.38 -20.64 -14.10
N ASP A 200 -5.00 -21.70 -14.79
CA ASP A 200 -3.76 -21.72 -15.57
C ASP A 200 -3.82 -20.72 -16.72
N CYS A 201 -2.76 -19.91 -16.87
CA CYS A 201 -2.66 -18.86 -17.87
C CYS A 201 -2.84 -19.39 -19.30
N SER A 202 -2.32 -20.59 -19.60
CA SER A 202 -2.45 -21.21 -20.92
C SER A 202 -3.90 -21.58 -21.26
N CYS A 203 -4.72 -21.86 -20.24
CA CYS A 203 -6.15 -22.14 -20.40
C CYS A 203 -6.95 -20.86 -20.66
N LEU A 204 -6.61 -19.78 -19.97
CA LEU A 204 -7.23 -18.47 -20.15
C LEU A 204 -6.91 -17.93 -21.55
N THR A 205 -5.65 -17.99 -21.95
CA THR A 205 -5.10 -17.33 -23.15
C THR A 205 -5.06 -18.19 -24.40
N ALA A 206 -5.64 -19.40 -24.38
CA ALA A 206 -5.59 -20.37 -25.49
C ALA A 206 -5.98 -19.79 -26.87
N ASP A 207 -6.91 -18.82 -26.91
CA ASP A 207 -7.36 -18.17 -28.15
C ASP A 207 -6.41 -17.07 -28.67
N MET A 208 -5.45 -16.62 -27.84
CA MET A 208 -4.42 -15.63 -28.19
C MET A 208 -3.17 -16.28 -28.81
N GLY A 209 -2.96 -17.56 -28.53
CA GLY A 209 -1.89 -18.39 -29.09
C GLY A 209 -1.07 -19.08 -28.01
N GLU A 210 -0.26 -20.05 -28.42
CA GLU A 210 0.68 -20.75 -27.51
C GLU A 210 1.84 -19.83 -27.11
N MET A 211 2.36 -20.06 -25.90
CA MET A 211 3.56 -19.40 -25.38
C MET A 211 4.74 -19.55 -26.35
N ASN A 212 5.44 -18.44 -26.64
CA ASN A 212 6.58 -18.44 -27.55
C ASN A 212 7.67 -17.48 -27.08
N CYS A 213 8.61 -18.03 -26.31
CA CYS A 213 9.77 -17.31 -25.78
C CYS A 213 10.82 -16.93 -26.86
N GLU A 214 10.70 -17.42 -28.10
CA GLU A 214 11.63 -17.06 -29.19
C GLU A 214 11.14 -15.86 -30.02
N ASN A 215 9.85 -15.51 -29.92
CA ASN A 215 9.23 -14.46 -30.72
C ASN A 215 8.31 -13.57 -29.87
N THR A 216 8.87 -12.46 -29.40
CA THR A 216 8.25 -11.52 -28.47
C THR A 216 7.20 -10.61 -29.10
N THR A 217 6.98 -10.63 -30.42
CA THR A 217 6.06 -9.66 -31.08
C THR A 217 4.67 -9.64 -30.46
N LYS A 218 4.09 -10.80 -30.12
CA LYS A 218 2.76 -10.84 -29.51
C LYS A 218 2.76 -10.35 -28.05
N VAL A 219 3.85 -10.59 -27.34
CA VAL A 219 4.04 -10.16 -25.95
C VAL A 219 4.14 -8.63 -25.91
N GLU A 220 4.94 -8.05 -26.80
CA GLU A 220 5.01 -6.59 -26.99
C GLU A 220 3.67 -5.99 -27.41
N GLU A 221 2.92 -6.64 -28.32
CA GLU A 221 1.57 -6.19 -28.71
C GLU A 221 0.58 -6.22 -27.52
N ALA A 222 0.67 -7.24 -26.67
CA ALA A 222 -0.16 -7.35 -25.46
C ALA A 222 0.21 -6.27 -24.44
N TYR A 223 1.51 -6.04 -24.19
CA TYR A 223 1.98 -4.99 -23.29
C TYR A 223 1.52 -3.60 -23.77
N GLN A 224 1.67 -3.32 -25.06
CA GLN A 224 1.21 -2.06 -25.64
C GLN A 224 -0.31 -1.90 -25.58
N TYR A 225 -1.08 -3.00 -25.61
CA TYR A 225 -2.51 -2.95 -25.35
C TYR A 225 -2.80 -2.50 -23.92
N LEU A 226 -2.11 -3.09 -22.92
CA LEU A 226 -2.31 -2.74 -21.52
C LEU A 226 -2.04 -1.25 -21.25
N VAL A 227 -0.87 -0.77 -21.71
CA VAL A 227 -0.48 0.64 -21.59
C VAL A 227 -1.46 1.57 -22.30
N SER A 228 -1.83 1.24 -23.55
CA SER A 228 -2.72 2.10 -24.35
C SER A 228 -4.13 2.22 -23.79
N ASN A 229 -4.60 1.20 -23.08
CA ASN A 229 -5.93 1.15 -22.49
C ASN A 229 -5.93 1.46 -20.99
N LYS A 230 -4.79 1.84 -20.40
CA LYS A 230 -4.66 2.18 -18.97
C LYS A 230 -5.23 1.07 -18.09
N CYS A 231 -4.84 -0.17 -18.37
CA CYS A 231 -5.44 -1.33 -17.73
C CYS A 231 -5.19 -1.39 -16.20
N ASN A 232 -4.18 -0.66 -15.71
CA ASN A 232 -3.87 -0.46 -14.30
C ASN A 232 -4.61 0.73 -13.64
N GLU A 233 -5.54 1.40 -14.33
CA GLU A 233 -6.33 2.48 -13.72
C GLU A 233 -7.72 1.95 -13.30
N GLY A 234 -8.06 2.14 -12.02
CA GLY A 234 -9.35 1.73 -11.45
C GLY A 234 -9.66 0.26 -11.71
N CYS A 235 -10.87 -0.05 -12.19
CA CYS A 235 -11.27 -1.43 -12.52
C CYS A 235 -11.04 -1.81 -13.99
N ASN A 236 -10.18 -1.09 -14.73
CA ASN A 236 -9.99 -1.38 -16.16
C ASN A 236 -9.49 -2.82 -16.41
N CYS A 237 -8.73 -3.40 -15.46
CA CYS A 237 -8.27 -4.78 -15.59
C CYS A 237 -9.35 -5.87 -15.47
N TYR A 238 -10.58 -5.48 -15.16
CA TYR A 238 -11.76 -6.35 -15.21
C TYR A 238 -12.46 -6.32 -16.58
N ASP A 239 -11.99 -5.47 -17.52
CA ASP A 239 -12.35 -5.58 -18.93
C ASP A 239 -11.72 -6.83 -19.54
N GLU A 240 -12.49 -7.56 -20.35
CA GLU A 240 -12.04 -8.80 -21.00
C GLU A 240 -10.75 -8.58 -21.81
N GLY A 241 -10.60 -7.42 -22.48
CA GLY A 241 -9.40 -7.10 -23.23
C GLY A 241 -8.18 -6.89 -22.33
N CYS A 242 -8.31 -6.14 -21.24
CA CYS A 242 -7.22 -5.91 -20.30
C CYS A 242 -6.80 -7.20 -19.60
N ALA A 243 -7.74 -7.94 -19.01
CA ALA A 243 -7.46 -9.18 -18.31
C ALA A 243 -6.75 -10.20 -19.23
N MET A 244 -7.26 -10.39 -20.45
CA MET A 244 -6.69 -11.37 -21.38
C MET A 244 -5.27 -11.02 -21.84
N ASN A 245 -4.97 -9.73 -22.08
CA ASN A 245 -3.60 -9.32 -22.41
C ASN A 245 -2.67 -9.46 -21.21
N PHE A 246 -3.14 -9.15 -20.00
CA PHE A 246 -2.37 -9.33 -18.77
C PHE A 246 -2.05 -10.81 -18.51
N TYR A 247 -3.04 -11.71 -18.60
CA TYR A 247 -2.80 -13.16 -18.50
C TYR A 247 -1.80 -13.68 -19.55
N PHE A 248 -1.82 -13.09 -20.75
CA PHE A 248 -0.88 -13.48 -21.81
C PHE A 248 0.55 -13.02 -21.50
N LEU A 249 0.71 -11.85 -20.88
CA LEU A 249 1.99 -11.36 -20.38
C LEU A 249 2.49 -12.21 -19.21
N ASP A 250 1.65 -12.43 -18.19
CA ASP A 250 1.97 -13.23 -17.00
C ASP A 250 2.43 -14.66 -17.36
N MET A 251 1.78 -15.27 -18.36
CA MET A 251 2.20 -16.57 -18.92
C MET A 251 3.64 -16.53 -19.44
N HIS A 252 4.05 -15.45 -20.11
CA HIS A 252 5.39 -15.35 -20.69
C HIS A 252 6.42 -14.90 -19.67
N HIS A 253 6.12 -13.88 -18.86
CA HIS A 253 6.98 -13.35 -17.78
C HIS A 253 7.43 -14.48 -16.87
N LYS A 254 6.48 -15.31 -16.41
CA LYS A 254 6.78 -16.45 -15.54
C LYS A 254 7.28 -17.70 -16.29
N GLY A 255 6.82 -17.90 -17.52
CA GLY A 255 7.03 -19.16 -18.26
C GLY A 255 8.25 -19.19 -19.18
N CYS A 256 8.87 -18.04 -19.44
CA CYS A 256 10.06 -17.92 -20.28
C CYS A 256 11.35 -17.75 -19.45
N ASP A 257 12.50 -17.96 -20.09
CA ASP A 257 13.81 -17.76 -19.47
C ASP A 257 14.05 -16.27 -19.18
N GLU A 258 14.90 -15.97 -18.20
CA GLU A 258 15.19 -14.63 -17.63
C GLU A 258 15.67 -13.58 -18.67
N ASP A 259 16.06 -14.00 -19.88
CA ASP A 259 16.53 -13.14 -20.96
C ASP A 259 15.68 -13.21 -22.24
N ALA A 260 14.51 -13.86 -22.17
CA ALA A 260 13.68 -14.15 -23.33
C ALA A 260 12.78 -12.98 -23.74
N LEU A 261 12.29 -12.16 -22.80
CA LEU A 261 11.43 -11.02 -23.11
C LEU A 261 12.22 -9.70 -23.08
N PRO A 262 11.71 -8.64 -23.72
CA PRO A 262 12.32 -7.33 -23.63
C PRO A 262 12.19 -6.79 -22.20
N LEU A 263 13.27 -6.19 -21.66
CA LEU A 263 13.29 -5.61 -20.30
C LEU A 263 12.12 -4.64 -20.03
N GLU A 264 11.75 -3.81 -21.02
CA GLU A 264 10.60 -2.89 -20.91
C GLU A 264 9.28 -3.62 -20.60
N VAL A 265 9.14 -4.87 -21.06
CA VAL A 265 7.97 -5.70 -20.80
C VAL A 265 8.08 -6.45 -19.49
N GLU A 266 9.28 -6.95 -19.13
CA GLU A 266 9.50 -7.62 -17.84
C GLU A 266 9.25 -6.66 -16.68
N GLU A 267 9.88 -5.49 -16.69
CA GLU A 267 9.67 -4.45 -15.67
C GLU A 267 8.24 -3.89 -15.73
N GLY A 268 7.79 -3.48 -16.93
CA GLY A 268 6.50 -2.82 -17.09
C GLY A 268 5.29 -3.72 -16.83
N PHE A 269 5.48 -5.04 -16.70
CA PHE A 269 4.42 -5.95 -16.27
C PHE A 269 3.99 -5.69 -14.81
N HIS A 270 4.92 -5.31 -13.94
CA HIS A 270 4.67 -5.07 -12.51
C HIS A 270 3.78 -3.85 -12.24
N ASP A 271 3.79 -2.86 -13.14
CA ASP A 271 2.85 -1.71 -13.15
C ASP A 271 1.37 -2.13 -13.09
N PHE A 272 1.06 -3.37 -13.47
CA PHE A 272 -0.29 -3.91 -13.59
C PHE A 272 -0.66 -4.86 -12.45
N GLU A 273 0.29 -5.41 -11.70
CA GLU A 273 0.03 -6.43 -10.67
C GLU A 273 -0.81 -5.90 -9.51
N GLY A 274 -0.74 -4.59 -9.23
CA GLY A 274 -1.61 -3.93 -8.26
C GLY A 274 -3.09 -3.85 -8.66
N SER A 275 -3.42 -3.92 -9.96
CA SER A 275 -4.80 -3.76 -10.47
C SER A 275 -5.36 -5.00 -11.15
N CYS A 276 -4.48 -5.87 -11.63
CA CYS A 276 -4.80 -6.98 -12.49
C CYS A 276 -4.56 -8.29 -11.75
N GLN A 277 -5.58 -9.14 -11.69
CA GLN A 277 -5.42 -10.45 -11.07
C GLN A 277 -4.52 -11.33 -11.95
N ARG A 278 -3.40 -11.82 -11.42
CA ARG A 278 -2.55 -12.85 -12.07
C ARG A 278 -3.27 -14.18 -12.29
N CYS A 279 -2.80 -14.95 -13.25
CA CYS A 279 -3.16 -16.34 -13.44
C CYS A 279 -2.04 -17.26 -12.95
N TYR A 280 -2.26 -18.57 -12.90
CA TYR A 280 -1.17 -19.48 -12.56
C TYR A 280 -0.35 -19.84 -13.79
N GLN A 281 0.96 -19.62 -13.71
CA GLN A 281 1.93 -20.17 -14.63
C GLN A 281 3.06 -20.80 -13.82
N GLN A 282 3.50 -22.00 -14.22
CA GLN A 282 4.69 -22.60 -13.62
C GLN A 282 5.93 -21.79 -14.05
N PRO A 283 6.82 -21.40 -13.10
CA PRO A 283 8.09 -20.78 -13.42
C PRO A 283 8.88 -21.59 -14.45
N TYR A 284 9.63 -20.90 -15.31
CA TYR A 284 10.54 -21.57 -16.22
C TYR A 284 11.57 -22.40 -15.44
N MET A 285 11.71 -23.67 -15.80
CA MET A 285 12.65 -24.60 -15.16
C MET A 285 13.86 -24.82 -16.07
N ASN A 286 15.00 -24.24 -15.70
CA ASN A 286 16.24 -24.45 -16.42
C ASN A 286 16.87 -25.79 -16.01
N PRO A 287 16.96 -26.80 -16.89
CA PRO A 287 17.48 -28.12 -16.53
C PRO A 287 18.97 -28.14 -16.18
N ALA A 288 19.69 -27.02 -16.40
CA ALA A 288 21.09 -26.87 -16.02
C ALA A 288 21.28 -26.34 -14.58
N LEU A 289 20.22 -25.86 -13.94
CA LEU A 289 20.26 -25.26 -12.61
C LEU A 289 19.71 -26.22 -11.55
N ASP A 290 20.26 -26.13 -10.34
CA ASP A 290 19.75 -26.82 -9.16
C ASP A 290 18.57 -26.04 -8.55
N ALA A 291 17.81 -26.67 -7.65
CA ALA A 291 16.73 -26.00 -6.92
C ALA A 291 17.24 -24.83 -6.07
N CYS A 292 16.41 -23.81 -5.89
CA CYS A 292 16.60 -22.75 -4.92
C CYS A 292 16.45 -23.29 -3.49
N ASP A 293 17.07 -22.61 -2.53
CA ASP A 293 16.78 -22.89 -1.12
C ASP A 293 15.39 -22.33 -0.77
N PRO A 294 14.58 -23.03 0.06
CA PRO A 294 13.27 -22.52 0.47
C PRO A 294 13.40 -21.18 1.22
N ILE A 295 12.47 -20.26 0.96
CA ILE A 295 12.44 -18.94 1.59
C ILE A 295 11.20 -18.76 2.47
N ASP A 296 11.30 -17.85 3.44
CA ASP A 296 10.16 -17.38 4.22
C ASP A 296 9.69 -16.05 3.64
N CYS A 297 8.51 -16.02 3.03
CA CYS A 297 7.97 -14.82 2.39
C CYS A 297 7.68 -13.68 3.37
N LYS A 298 7.66 -13.96 4.68
CA LYS A 298 7.47 -12.94 5.71
C LYS A 298 8.78 -12.29 6.18
N ASP A 299 9.94 -12.78 5.75
CA ASP A 299 11.26 -12.23 6.13
C ASP A 299 11.68 -11.08 5.19
N ARG A 300 11.04 -9.91 5.35
CA ARG A 300 11.32 -8.71 4.54
C ARG A 300 12.73 -8.13 4.76
N ASP A 301 13.22 -8.17 5.99
CA ASP A 301 14.57 -7.70 6.33
C ASP A 301 15.65 -8.43 5.51
N SER A 302 15.47 -9.73 5.32
CA SER A 302 16.39 -10.56 4.55
C SER A 302 16.43 -10.13 3.08
N ILE A 303 15.29 -9.93 2.43
CA ILE A 303 15.28 -9.54 1.01
C ILE A 303 15.83 -8.13 0.81
N GLU A 304 15.47 -7.16 1.67
CA GLU A 304 15.98 -5.79 1.59
C GLU A 304 17.52 -5.74 1.76
N ALA A 305 18.05 -6.55 2.67
CA ALA A 305 19.50 -6.66 2.87
C ALA A 305 20.20 -7.25 1.63
N ASN A 306 19.59 -8.24 0.97
CA ASN A 306 20.13 -8.84 -0.26
C ASN A 306 20.12 -7.87 -1.43
N ILE A 307 19.03 -7.12 -1.63
CA ILE A 307 18.94 -6.07 -2.66
C ILE A 307 19.98 -4.99 -2.42
N THR A 308 20.11 -4.53 -1.18
CA THR A 308 21.13 -3.55 -0.78
C THR A 308 22.53 -4.07 -1.12
N TYR A 309 22.79 -5.36 -0.87
CA TYR A 309 24.07 -5.97 -1.17
C TYR A 309 24.33 -6.04 -2.68
N LEU A 310 23.37 -6.55 -3.47
CA LEU A 310 23.47 -6.66 -4.93
C LEU A 310 23.67 -5.29 -5.59
N SER A 311 22.95 -4.27 -5.09
CA SER A 311 22.99 -2.89 -5.60
C SER A 311 24.21 -2.09 -5.16
N THR A 312 24.94 -2.55 -4.15
CA THR A 312 26.13 -1.84 -3.65
C THR A 312 27.27 -1.91 -4.68
N PRO A 313 27.71 -0.78 -5.28
CA PRO A 313 28.68 -0.81 -6.37
C PRO A 313 30.05 -1.41 -5.99
N LEU A 314 30.40 -1.40 -4.70
CA LEU A 314 31.65 -1.95 -4.20
C LEU A 314 31.68 -3.49 -4.25
N ASN A 315 30.51 -4.13 -4.26
CA ASN A 315 30.39 -5.60 -4.30
C ASN A 315 30.54 -6.14 -5.73
N ASP A 316 30.33 -5.31 -6.76
CA ASP A 316 30.58 -5.62 -8.18
C ASP A 316 29.83 -6.88 -8.68
N CYS A 317 28.63 -7.14 -8.15
CA CYS A 317 27.84 -8.34 -8.46
C CYS A 317 27.44 -8.43 -9.94
N ILE A 318 27.07 -7.30 -10.56
CA ILE A 318 26.75 -7.20 -11.99
C ILE A 318 27.95 -7.62 -12.86
N THR A 319 29.13 -7.06 -12.63
CA THR A 319 30.32 -7.38 -13.46
C THR A 319 30.79 -8.82 -13.24
N THR A 320 30.60 -9.37 -12.04
CA THR A 320 30.94 -10.76 -11.74
C THR A 320 29.88 -11.75 -12.22
N GLY A 321 28.74 -11.25 -12.69
CA GLY A 321 27.59 -12.03 -13.14
C GLY A 321 27.05 -12.94 -12.04
N CYS A 322 27.12 -12.48 -10.80
CA CYS A 322 26.76 -13.23 -9.59
C CYS A 322 27.41 -14.63 -9.45
N ALA A 323 28.48 -14.95 -10.20
CA ALA A 323 28.88 -16.34 -10.46
C ALA A 323 29.35 -17.17 -9.25
N ALA A 324 29.67 -16.54 -8.11
CA ALA A 324 30.12 -17.23 -6.90
C ALA A 324 30.04 -16.34 -5.64
N GLY A 325 30.06 -16.99 -4.46
CA GLY A 325 30.17 -16.32 -3.16
C GLY A 325 28.92 -15.51 -2.81
N ASP A 326 29.08 -14.46 -2.03
CA ASP A 326 27.98 -13.65 -1.50
C ASP A 326 27.05 -13.10 -2.59
N CYS A 327 27.56 -12.69 -3.77
CA CYS A 327 26.71 -12.26 -4.88
C CYS A 327 25.84 -13.40 -5.43
N GLN A 328 26.34 -14.63 -5.45
CA GLN A 328 25.56 -15.81 -5.86
C GLN A 328 24.47 -16.14 -4.85
N GLU A 329 24.81 -16.09 -3.56
CA GLU A 329 23.89 -16.39 -2.47
C GLU A 329 22.76 -15.34 -2.43
N ALA A 330 23.10 -14.06 -2.54
CA ALA A 330 22.11 -12.99 -2.60
C ALA A 330 21.20 -13.09 -3.83
N TRP A 331 21.78 -13.37 -5.00
CA TRP A 331 21.01 -13.53 -6.23
C TRP A 331 20.02 -14.71 -6.18
N ARG A 332 20.49 -15.87 -5.70
CA ARG A 332 19.61 -17.05 -5.54
C ARG A 332 18.50 -16.81 -4.51
N THR A 333 18.76 -15.99 -3.50
CA THR A 333 17.73 -15.58 -2.53
C THR A 333 16.69 -14.68 -3.20
N MET A 334 17.12 -13.74 -4.05
CA MET A 334 16.23 -12.88 -4.82
C MET A 334 15.29 -13.69 -5.73
N ILE A 335 15.84 -14.64 -6.51
CA ILE A 335 15.03 -15.56 -7.34
C ILE A 335 14.02 -16.32 -6.50
N ALA A 336 14.46 -16.90 -5.37
CA ALA A 336 13.57 -17.67 -4.50
C ALA A 336 12.41 -16.83 -3.96
N TYR A 337 12.67 -15.56 -3.63
CA TYR A 337 11.67 -14.64 -3.11
C TYR A 337 10.68 -14.22 -4.22
N HIS A 338 11.16 -13.74 -5.37
CA HIS A 338 10.35 -13.36 -6.53
C HIS A 338 9.44 -14.52 -7.01
N ASP A 339 10.00 -15.73 -7.19
CA ASP A 339 9.26 -16.83 -7.81
C ASP A 339 8.36 -17.63 -6.83
N SER A 340 8.64 -17.57 -5.52
CA SER A 340 7.91 -18.35 -4.51
C SER A 340 6.90 -17.54 -3.72
N CYS A 341 7.14 -16.23 -3.54
CA CYS A 341 6.27 -15.38 -2.74
C CYS A 341 5.15 -14.79 -3.59
N CYS A 342 4.08 -14.35 -2.94
CA CYS A 342 2.98 -13.71 -3.65
C CYS A 342 3.28 -12.24 -3.88
N ASP A 343 2.75 -11.69 -4.97
CA ASP A 343 2.94 -10.29 -5.39
C ASP A 343 2.59 -9.30 -4.26
N SER A 344 1.58 -9.60 -3.42
CA SER A 344 1.21 -8.74 -2.29
C SER A 344 2.26 -8.69 -1.16
N ASP A 345 3.15 -9.68 -1.08
CA ASP A 345 4.25 -9.71 -0.11
C ASP A 345 5.51 -9.04 -0.66
N LEU A 346 5.56 -8.78 -1.98
CA LEU A 346 6.69 -8.21 -2.72
C LEU A 346 6.43 -6.72 -3.05
N PRO A 347 7.20 -5.78 -2.51
CA PRO A 347 7.15 -4.40 -2.98
C PRO A 347 7.49 -4.34 -4.48
N GLU A 348 6.77 -3.56 -5.27
CA GLU A 348 7.01 -3.36 -6.72
C GLU A 348 8.47 -3.06 -7.03
N THR A 349 9.11 -2.22 -6.21
CA THR A 349 10.55 -1.90 -6.36
C THR A 349 11.47 -3.13 -6.27
N ILE A 350 11.10 -4.15 -5.50
CA ILE A 350 11.83 -5.43 -5.40
C ILE A 350 11.65 -6.22 -6.70
N GLU A 351 10.42 -6.30 -7.20
CA GLU A 351 10.08 -7.02 -8.44
C GLU A 351 10.78 -6.39 -9.66
N GLU A 352 10.75 -5.07 -9.81
CA GLU A 352 11.45 -4.40 -10.90
C GLU A 352 12.97 -4.56 -10.80
N THR A 353 13.53 -4.42 -9.59
CA THR A 353 14.98 -4.52 -9.36
C THR A 353 15.50 -5.92 -9.69
N PHE A 354 14.68 -6.96 -9.55
CA PHE A 354 15.05 -8.31 -9.92
C PHE A 354 15.46 -8.41 -11.40
N HIS A 355 14.65 -7.86 -12.30
CA HIS A 355 14.87 -7.89 -13.75
C HIS A 355 16.14 -7.13 -14.19
N ASP A 356 16.50 -6.07 -13.47
CA ASP A 356 17.78 -5.36 -13.63
C ASP A 356 19.00 -6.29 -13.44
N PHE A 357 18.91 -7.21 -12.47
CA PHE A 357 19.97 -8.18 -12.18
C PHE A 357 19.93 -9.41 -13.08
N GLU A 358 18.75 -9.88 -13.49
CA GLU A 358 18.58 -11.07 -14.35
C GLU A 358 19.44 -11.01 -15.62
N ILE A 359 19.52 -9.83 -16.26
CA ILE A 359 20.32 -9.64 -17.48
C ILE A 359 21.81 -9.98 -17.26
N SER A 360 22.32 -9.77 -16.05
CA SER A 360 23.75 -9.89 -15.74
C SER A 360 24.08 -11.11 -14.88
N CYS A 361 23.17 -11.55 -14.02
CA CYS A 361 23.41 -12.56 -13.00
C CYS A 361 23.00 -13.97 -13.45
N VAL A 362 23.87 -14.60 -14.23
CA VAL A 362 23.64 -15.90 -14.88
C VAL A 362 23.71 -17.14 -13.95
N SER A 363 23.80 -16.95 -12.63
CA SER A 363 24.02 -18.01 -11.64
C SER A 363 22.79 -18.31 -10.81
N GLY A 364 21.67 -18.57 -11.48
CA GLY A 364 20.37 -18.76 -10.85
C GLY A 364 20.15 -20.10 -10.16
N CYS A 365 18.88 -20.36 -9.89
CA CYS A 365 18.35 -21.61 -9.34
C CYS A 365 16.90 -21.79 -9.80
N ASN A 366 16.35 -22.99 -9.66
CA ASN A 366 14.95 -23.27 -10.01
C ASN A 366 14.05 -23.22 -8.78
N VAL A 367 12.94 -22.49 -8.85
CA VAL A 367 11.82 -22.63 -7.90
C VAL A 367 10.88 -23.71 -8.38
N GLU A 368 10.77 -24.80 -7.61
CA GLU A 368 9.94 -25.93 -8.00
C GLU A 368 8.44 -25.60 -7.85
N SER A 369 7.66 -25.99 -8.85
CA SER A 369 6.20 -26.01 -8.75
C SER A 369 5.73 -26.92 -7.61
N PRO A 370 4.53 -26.71 -7.05
CA PRO A 370 3.93 -27.65 -6.11
C PRO A 370 3.91 -29.08 -6.65
N GLU A 371 4.18 -30.03 -5.77
CA GLU A 371 4.30 -31.44 -6.14
C GLU A 371 2.98 -31.95 -6.75
N GLY A 372 3.02 -32.36 -8.02
CA GLY A 372 1.86 -32.89 -8.73
C GLY A 372 0.99 -31.87 -9.46
N TYR A 373 1.50 -30.66 -9.72
CA TYR A 373 0.82 -29.69 -10.58
C TYR A 373 0.50 -30.29 -11.96
N GLU A 374 -0.77 -30.17 -12.37
CA GLU A 374 -1.25 -30.51 -13.71
C GLU A 374 -2.14 -29.36 -14.21
N VAL A 375 -1.97 -28.97 -15.47
CA VAL A 375 -2.78 -27.92 -16.11
C VAL A 375 -4.27 -28.30 -16.04
N ASP A 376 -5.07 -27.47 -15.37
CA ASP A 376 -6.53 -27.64 -15.25
C ASP A 376 -7.30 -26.49 -15.90
N CYS A 377 -7.80 -26.73 -17.12
CA CYS A 377 -8.64 -25.77 -17.84
C CYS A 377 -10.13 -25.84 -17.48
N THR A 378 -10.51 -26.48 -16.37
CA THR A 378 -11.91 -26.56 -15.92
C THR A 378 -12.34 -25.40 -15.03
N ALA A 379 -11.39 -24.60 -14.55
CA ALA A 379 -11.67 -23.39 -13.80
C ALA A 379 -12.49 -22.37 -14.63
N PRO A 380 -13.43 -21.63 -14.01
CA PRO A 380 -14.18 -20.59 -14.72
C PRO A 380 -13.23 -19.52 -15.27
N LYS A 381 -13.43 -19.13 -16.54
CA LYS A 381 -12.70 -18.00 -17.17
C LYS A 381 -13.11 -16.63 -16.64
N ASN A 382 -13.98 -16.60 -15.64
CA ASN A 382 -14.71 -15.42 -15.17
C ASN A 382 -14.19 -14.97 -13.80
N MET A 383 -12.88 -15.12 -13.53
CA MET A 383 -12.30 -14.62 -12.27
C MET A 383 -12.05 -13.11 -12.27
N MET A 384 -12.47 -12.41 -13.34
CA MET A 384 -12.77 -10.97 -13.30
C MET A 384 -14.02 -10.74 -12.45
#